data_AF-A0A958MBI2-F1
#
_entry.id   AF-A0A958MBI2-F1
#
_cell.length_a   1.000
_cell.length_b   1.000
_cell.length_c   1.000
_cell.angle_alpha   90.00
_cell.angle_beta   90.00
_cell.angle_gamma   90.00
#
_symmetry.space_group_name_H-M   'P 1'
#
loop_
_entity.id
_entity.type
_entity.pdbx_description
1 polymer ?
#
loop_
_entity_poly.entity_id
_entity_poly.type
_entity_poly.pdbx_seq_one_letter_code
_entity_poly.pdbx_strand_id
1 'polypeptide(L)'
;MANTWDTVRLSSRRSLEGDEFIYVDGEKEASIIGTGTEDYFSSGWYYITGEYAAPYHGVTIKDTDKGRINTYRWHIEDPIPFEKSFTFIIEHGGTNDMPNVEYASVAFWYQTHPHP
;
A
#
# COMPACT_ATOMS: atom_id res chain seq x y z
N MET A 1 0.88 -28.39 -14.45
CA MET A 1 1.53 -27.93 -13.21
C MET A 1 2.06 -26.54 -13.51
N ALA A 2 1.60 -25.50 -12.80
CA ALA A 2 2.20 -24.17 -12.93
C ALA A 2 3.65 -24.26 -12.43
N ASN A 3 4.61 -23.72 -13.18
CA ASN A 3 6.00 -23.69 -12.72
C ASN A 3 6.09 -22.70 -11.52
N THR A 4 7.10 -22.88 -10.66
CA THR A 4 7.27 -22.05 -9.45
C THR A 4 7.38 -20.56 -9.76
N TRP A 5 7.85 -20.18 -10.95
CA TRP A 5 7.98 -18.79 -11.39
C TRP A 5 6.64 -18.14 -11.73
N ASP A 6 5.71 -18.88 -12.33
CA ASP A 6 4.34 -18.43 -12.56
C ASP A 6 3.62 -18.21 -11.22
N THR A 7 3.89 -19.05 -10.23
CA THR A 7 3.36 -18.88 -8.87
C THR A 7 3.89 -17.61 -8.21
N VAL A 8 5.20 -17.31 -8.31
CA VAL A 8 5.81 -16.08 -7.76
C VAL A 8 5.28 -14.81 -8.45
N ARG A 9 5.10 -14.86 -9.77
CA ARG A 9 4.55 -13.73 -10.53
C ARG A 9 3.09 -13.48 -10.19
N LEU A 10 2.28 -14.53 -10.11
CA LEU A 10 0.86 -14.44 -9.72
C LEU A 10 0.68 -14.09 -8.25
N SER A 11 1.59 -14.52 -7.37
CA SER A 11 1.59 -14.11 -5.96
C SER A 11 1.93 -12.63 -5.82
N SER A 12 2.91 -12.13 -6.59
CA SER A 12 3.32 -10.72 -6.56
C SER A 12 2.22 -9.75 -7.03
N ARG A 13 1.32 -10.21 -7.91
CA ARG A 13 0.18 -9.41 -8.36
C ARG A 13 -0.93 -9.39 -7.34
N ARG A 14 -1.30 -10.57 -6.82
CA ARG A 14 -2.37 -10.68 -5.81
C ARG A 14 -2.03 -9.97 -4.50
N SER A 15 -0.76 -9.89 -4.12
CA SER A 15 -0.34 -9.07 -2.98
C SER A 15 -0.58 -7.58 -3.19
N LEU A 16 -0.77 -7.11 -4.43
CA LEU A 16 -1.04 -5.71 -4.71
C LEU A 16 -2.53 -5.37 -4.77
N GLU A 17 -3.42 -6.36 -4.64
CA GLU A 17 -4.87 -6.12 -4.71
C GLU A 17 -5.46 -5.63 -3.37
N GLY A 18 -4.63 -5.40 -2.35
CA GLY A 18 -5.11 -5.04 -1.02
C GLY A 18 -5.57 -3.59 -0.95
N ASP A 19 -6.82 -3.38 -0.54
CA ASP A 19 -7.39 -2.05 -0.33
C ASP A 19 -6.82 -1.42 0.95
N GLU A 20 -6.55 -0.11 0.92
CA GLU A 20 -6.40 0.66 2.14
C GLU A 20 -7.76 1.03 2.75
N PHE A 21 -7.84 0.98 4.07
CA PHE A 21 -8.96 1.51 4.82
C PHE A 21 -8.42 2.50 5.84
N ILE A 22 -8.94 3.72 5.80
CA ILE A 22 -8.50 4.80 6.68
C ILE A 22 -9.66 5.19 7.59
N TYR A 23 -9.39 5.13 8.89
CA TYR A 23 -10.33 5.48 9.94
C TYR A 23 -9.84 6.75 10.64
N VAL A 24 -10.67 7.80 10.63
CA VAL A 24 -10.40 9.06 11.30
C VAL A 24 -11.25 9.21 12.55
N ASP A 25 -10.64 9.65 13.65
CA ASP A 25 -11.29 10.07 14.90
C ASP A 25 -12.25 9.05 15.53
N GLY A 26 -11.91 7.76 15.38
CA GLY A 26 -12.60 6.65 16.04
C GLY A 26 -13.88 6.22 15.33
N GLU A 27 -14.00 6.52 14.04
CA GLU A 27 -15.11 6.04 13.22
C GLU A 27 -15.21 4.52 13.18
N LYS A 28 -16.45 4.01 13.05
CA LYS A 28 -16.74 2.56 13.04
C LYS A 28 -16.56 1.95 11.65
N GLU A 29 -16.78 2.75 10.61
CA GLU A 29 -16.63 2.39 9.22
C GLU A 29 -15.61 3.36 8.61
N ALA A 30 -14.74 2.87 7.74
CA ALA A 30 -13.72 3.71 7.11
C ALA A 30 -14.37 4.75 6.20
N SER A 31 -13.91 6.00 6.31
CA SER A 31 -14.34 7.09 5.42
C SER A 31 -13.59 7.12 4.10
N ILE A 32 -12.39 6.53 4.06
CA ILE A 32 -11.58 6.38 2.84
C ILE A 32 -11.31 4.89 2.64
N ILE A 33 -11.73 4.40 1.48
CA ILE A 33 -11.59 3.00 1.07
C ILE A 33 -10.93 3.00 -0.31
N GLY A 34 -9.86 2.22 -0.41
CA GLY A 34 -9.07 2.02 -1.62
C GLY A 34 -9.67 1.07 -2.64
N THR A 35 -8.84 0.72 -3.61
CA THR A 35 -9.17 -0.27 -4.66
C THR A 35 -8.02 -1.24 -4.97
N GLY A 36 -6.87 -1.06 -4.31
CA GLY A 36 -5.67 -1.83 -4.54
C GLY A 36 -4.44 -1.09 -4.04
N THR A 37 -3.43 -1.83 -3.66
CA THR A 37 -2.18 -1.30 -3.14
C THR A 37 -1.47 -0.47 -4.20
N GLU A 38 -1.37 -0.92 -5.45
CA GLU A 38 -0.74 -0.09 -6.49
C GLU A 38 -1.52 1.17 -6.83
N ASP A 39 -2.85 1.10 -6.70
CA ASP A 39 -3.74 2.23 -6.94
C ASP A 39 -3.53 3.29 -5.86
N TYR A 40 -3.45 2.88 -4.58
CA TYR A 40 -3.09 3.78 -3.48
C TYR A 40 -1.76 4.48 -3.71
N PHE A 41 -0.75 3.78 -4.25
CA PHE A 41 0.54 4.37 -4.58
C PHE A 41 0.57 5.07 -5.96
N SER A 42 -0.60 5.44 -6.48
CA SER A 42 -0.79 6.26 -7.70
C SER A 42 -0.13 5.66 -8.94
N SER A 43 -0.18 4.33 -9.03
CA SER A 43 0.17 3.56 -10.21
C SER A 43 -1.10 2.93 -10.79
N GLY A 44 -0.94 1.83 -11.52
CA GLY A 44 -2.02 0.94 -11.91
C GLY A 44 -1.46 -0.32 -12.55
N TRP A 45 -2.31 -1.33 -12.68
CA TRP A 45 -1.97 -2.58 -13.37
C TRP A 45 -0.69 -3.22 -12.83
N TYR A 46 -0.55 -3.34 -11.51
CA TYR A 46 0.63 -3.94 -10.87
C TYR A 46 1.97 -3.27 -11.24
N TYR A 47 1.97 -1.94 -11.38
CA TYR A 47 3.15 -1.15 -11.77
C TYR A 47 3.74 -1.57 -13.13
N ILE A 48 2.90 -1.95 -14.11
CA ILE A 48 3.34 -2.50 -15.40
C ILE A 48 4.35 -1.62 -16.15
N THR A 49 4.31 -0.31 -15.93
CA THR A 49 5.22 0.69 -16.51
C THR A 49 6.62 0.67 -15.92
N GLY A 50 6.84 -0.06 -14.82
CA GLY A 50 8.14 -0.21 -14.17
C GLY A 50 8.35 0.74 -12.99
N GLU A 51 9.60 0.85 -12.59
CA GLU A 51 10.06 1.78 -11.56
C GLU A 51 9.96 3.23 -12.06
N TYR A 52 9.55 4.12 -11.17
CA TYR A 52 9.47 5.55 -11.46
C TYR A 52 9.53 6.36 -10.16
N ALA A 53 9.91 7.64 -10.28
CA ALA A 53 9.96 8.56 -9.16
C ALA A 53 9.27 9.88 -9.55
N ALA A 54 8.09 10.12 -8.98
CA ALA A 54 7.41 11.41 -9.04
C ALA A 54 7.63 12.17 -7.71
N PRO A 55 7.34 13.47 -7.62
CA PRO A 55 7.60 14.25 -6.40
C PRO A 55 6.96 13.66 -5.13
N TYR A 56 5.77 13.08 -5.25
CA TYR A 56 4.98 12.63 -4.09
C TYR A 56 4.64 11.14 -4.09
N HIS A 57 4.98 10.38 -5.13
CA HIS A 57 4.73 8.94 -5.17
C HIS A 57 5.66 8.25 -6.16
N GLY A 58 5.83 6.93 -6.02
CA GLY A 58 6.60 6.17 -6.98
C GLY A 58 6.95 4.76 -6.53
N VAL A 59 7.56 4.02 -7.45
CA VAL A 59 8.11 2.68 -7.20
C VAL A 59 9.59 2.70 -7.47
N THR A 60 10.36 2.37 -6.43
CA THR A 60 11.83 2.35 -6.48
C THR A 60 12.39 0.95 -6.71
N ILE A 61 11.59 -0.09 -6.46
CA ILE A 61 11.95 -1.48 -6.77
C ILE A 61 10.74 -2.18 -7.36
N LYS A 62 10.88 -2.77 -8.54
CA LYS A 62 9.93 -3.73 -9.12
C LYS A 62 10.64 -5.00 -9.58
N ASP A 63 11.00 -5.85 -8.62
CA ASP A 63 11.62 -7.14 -8.90
C ASP A 63 10.54 -8.22 -9.06
N THR A 64 10.09 -8.41 -10.30
CA THR A 64 9.03 -9.38 -10.64
C THR A 64 9.48 -10.83 -10.45
N ASP A 65 10.78 -11.12 -10.58
CA ASP A 65 11.30 -12.47 -10.45
C ASP A 65 11.44 -12.89 -8.98
N LYS A 66 11.68 -11.93 -8.08
CA LYS A 66 11.69 -12.16 -6.61
C LYS A 66 10.38 -11.76 -5.91
N GLY A 67 9.40 -11.23 -6.64
CA GLY A 67 8.14 -10.76 -6.08
C GLY A 67 8.31 -9.61 -5.08
N ARG A 68 9.25 -8.69 -5.30
CA ARG A 68 9.52 -7.56 -4.40
C ARG A 68 9.09 -6.25 -5.02
N ILE A 69 8.34 -5.47 -4.25
CA ILE A 69 7.92 -4.11 -4.59
C ILE A 69 8.39 -3.19 -3.47
N ASN A 70 8.98 -2.05 -3.83
CA ASN A 70 9.20 -0.95 -2.91
C ASN A 70 8.57 0.32 -3.48
N THR A 71 7.65 0.91 -2.73
CA THR A 71 6.79 2.00 -3.17
C THR A 71 6.67 3.07 -2.09
N TYR A 72 6.37 4.30 -2.48
CA TYR A 72 6.17 5.42 -1.56
C TYR A 72 5.03 6.32 -2.02
N ARG A 73 4.38 6.96 -1.05
CA ARG A 73 3.41 8.05 -1.24
C ARG A 73 3.58 9.06 -0.12
N TRP A 74 3.53 10.34 -0.49
CA TRP A 74 3.61 11.48 0.41
C TRP A 74 2.34 12.30 0.26
N HIS A 75 1.57 12.40 1.34
CA HIS A 75 0.38 13.24 1.41
C HIS A 75 0.75 14.70 1.74
N ILE A 76 1.50 15.36 0.86
CA ILE A 76 1.93 16.75 1.05
C ILE A 76 0.83 17.73 0.66
N GLU A 77 0.29 17.58 -0.55
CA GLU A 77 -0.78 18.45 -1.08
C GLU A 77 -2.17 17.93 -0.69
N ASP A 78 -2.27 16.66 -0.30
CA ASP A 78 -3.49 15.94 0.07
C ASP A 78 -3.36 15.30 1.47
N PRO A 79 -3.05 16.07 2.53
CA PRO A 79 -2.96 15.54 3.88
C PRO A 79 -4.31 14.98 4.33
N ILE A 80 -4.27 13.93 5.17
CA ILE A 80 -5.47 13.37 5.81
C ILE A 80 -5.51 13.85 7.26
N PRO A 81 -6.31 14.88 7.59
CA PRO A 81 -6.34 15.46 8.92
C PRO A 81 -7.08 14.57 9.92
N PHE A 82 -6.70 14.67 11.20
CA PHE A 82 -7.37 14.02 12.33
C PHE A 82 -7.27 14.91 13.57
N GLU A 83 -8.24 14.80 14.48
CA GLU A 83 -8.23 15.53 15.76
C GLU A 83 -7.87 14.66 16.96
N LYS A 84 -8.23 13.37 16.92
CA LYS A 84 -8.18 12.43 18.05
C LYS A 84 -7.37 11.19 17.74
N SER A 85 -7.58 10.59 16.58
CA SER A 85 -6.94 9.32 16.23
C SER A 85 -6.92 9.09 14.72
N PHE A 86 -5.91 8.38 14.25
CA PHE A 86 -5.77 8.00 12.86
C PHE A 86 -5.38 6.52 12.80
N THR A 87 -6.11 5.74 12.00
CA THR A 87 -5.78 4.34 11.73
C THR A 87 -5.73 4.16 10.22
N PHE A 88 -4.57 3.70 9.73
CA PHE A 88 -4.41 3.23 8.36
C PHE A 88 -4.16 1.74 8.40
N ILE A 89 -4.99 0.98 7.69
CA ILE A 89 -4.74 -0.43 7.42
C ILE A 89 -4.71 -0.63 5.92
N ILE A 90 -3.94 -1.62 5.48
CA ILE A 90 -3.95 -2.08 4.10
C ILE A 90 -4.07 -3.59 4.12
N GLU A 91 -4.93 -4.14 3.27
CA GLU A 91 -5.11 -5.58 3.25
C GLU A 91 -3.87 -6.29 2.67
N HIS A 92 -3.59 -7.48 3.18
CA HIS A 92 -2.58 -8.36 2.60
C HIS A 92 -3.19 -9.18 1.45
N GLY A 93 -3.24 -8.55 0.27
CA GLY A 93 -4.06 -9.01 -0.86
C GLY A 93 -5.54 -8.68 -0.68
N GLY A 94 -6.33 -8.74 -1.75
CA GLY A 94 -7.66 -8.11 -1.81
C GLY A 94 -8.76 -8.66 -0.92
N THR A 95 -8.48 -9.68 -0.09
CA THR A 95 -9.38 -10.09 1.00
C THR A 95 -8.60 -10.53 2.25
N ASN A 96 -7.40 -9.97 2.46
CA ASN A 96 -6.44 -10.42 3.48
C ASN A 96 -6.09 -11.92 3.36
N ASP A 97 -6.05 -12.44 2.14
CA ASP A 97 -5.98 -13.87 1.84
C ASP A 97 -4.63 -14.33 1.29
N MET A 98 -3.61 -13.45 1.29
CA MET A 98 -2.34 -13.73 0.64
C MET A 98 -1.28 -14.25 1.64
N PRO A 99 -1.06 -15.57 1.75
CA PRO A 99 -0.06 -16.12 2.65
C PRO A 99 1.38 -15.91 2.11
N ASN A 100 2.35 -15.91 3.02
CA ASN A 100 3.79 -15.88 2.71
C ASN A 100 4.25 -14.61 1.97
N VAL A 101 3.60 -13.48 2.21
CA VAL A 101 4.07 -12.16 1.79
C VAL A 101 4.49 -11.38 3.03
N GLU A 102 5.69 -10.82 2.99
CA GLU A 102 6.23 -10.01 4.06
C GLU A 102 6.03 -8.53 3.74
N TYR A 103 5.46 -7.79 4.68
CA TYR A 103 5.28 -6.34 4.59
C TYR A 103 6.14 -5.65 5.64
N ALA A 104 6.73 -4.53 5.24
CA ALA A 104 7.38 -3.59 6.14
C ALA A 104 7.03 -2.19 5.67
N SER A 105 6.77 -1.29 6.62
CA SER A 105 6.39 0.10 6.32
C SER A 105 6.99 1.06 7.33
N VAL A 106 7.05 2.32 6.93
CA VAL A 106 7.35 3.46 7.80
C VAL A 106 6.30 4.52 7.50
N ALA A 107 5.64 5.02 8.55
CA ALA A 107 4.68 6.11 8.44
C ALA A 107 5.30 7.40 9.00
N PHE A 108 5.00 8.52 8.35
CA PHE A 108 5.38 9.86 8.80
C PHE A 108 4.12 10.67 9.01
N TRP A 109 4.00 11.33 10.16
CA TRP A 109 2.86 12.18 10.46
C TRP A 109 3.27 13.33 11.36
N TYR A 110 2.39 14.32 11.43
CA TYR A 110 2.48 15.43 12.38
C TYR A 110 1.30 15.37 13.34
N GLN A 111 1.55 15.74 14.59
CA GLN A 111 0.56 15.86 15.65
C GLN A 111 1.00 16.97 16.61
N THR A 112 0.07 17.50 17.40
CA THR A 112 0.30 18.69 18.23
C THR A 112 1.44 18.53 19.24
N HIS A 113 1.59 17.33 19.83
CA HIS A 113 2.64 17.02 20.80
C HIS A 113 3.16 15.60 20.56
N PRO A 114 4.42 15.27 20.90
CA PRO A 114 4.94 13.91 20.78
C PRO A 114 4.18 12.94 21.70
N HIS A 115 3.87 11.75 21.18
CA HIS A 115 3.25 10.65 21.90
C HIS A 115 4.01 9.33 21.56
N PRO A 116 4.06 8.35 22.49
CA PRO A 116 4.63 7.03 22.24
C PRO A 116 3.89 6.22 21.17
#